data_AF-A0A920G4V4-F1
#
_entry.id   AF-A0A920G4V4-F1
#
_cell.length_a   1.000
_cell.length_b   1.000
_cell.length_c   1.000
_cell.angle_alpha   90.00
_cell.angle_beta   90.00
_cell.angle_gamma   90.00
#
_symmetry.space_group_name_H-M   'P 1'
#
loop_
_entity.id
_entity.type
_entity.pdbx_description
1 polymer ?
#
loop_
_entity_poly.entity_id
_entity_poly.type
_entity_poly.pdbx_seq_one_letter_code
_entity_poly.pdbx_strand_id
1 'polypeptide(L)'
;MDLLIDTDRNRYALSADSPSLSADQFAALPEALDITVVYAAEVSPKPGLAAIRFYPAGGSSGGEISVARPSGAGVHLTIDWLLGDVTQEAF
;
A
#
# COMPACT_ATOMS: atom_id res chain seq x y z
N MET A 1 10.85 -5.57 -2.30
CA MET A 1 10.52 -4.47 -1.37
C MET A 1 9.01 -4.43 -1.31
N ASP A 2 8.44 -4.42 -0.12
CA ASP A 2 7.00 -4.40 0.05
C ASP A 2 6.58 -3.03 0.60
N LEU A 3 5.52 -2.48 0.03
CA LEU A 3 4.72 -1.42 0.63
C LEU A 3 3.61 -2.07 1.44
N LEU A 4 3.59 -1.78 2.74
CA LEU A 4 2.62 -2.32 3.67
C LEU A 4 1.70 -1.20 4.14
N ILE A 5 0.38 -1.44 4.12
CA ILE A 5 -0.63 -0.47 4.53
C ILE A 5 -1.58 -1.13 5.53
N ASP A 6 -1.61 -0.58 6.74
CA ASP A 6 -2.51 -0.97 7.82
C ASP A 6 -3.60 0.11 7.90
N THR A 7 -4.70 -0.13 7.19
CA THR A 7 -5.83 0.81 7.08
C THR A 7 -6.59 0.96 8.39
N ASP A 8 -6.61 -0.09 9.21
CA ASP A 8 -7.29 -0.06 10.52
C ASP A 8 -6.55 0.83 11.52
N ARG A 9 -5.24 1.01 11.33
CA ARG A 9 -4.39 1.83 12.21
C ARG A 9 -3.81 3.07 11.53
N ASN A 10 -4.28 3.40 10.32
CA ASN A 10 -3.80 4.52 9.50
C ASN A 10 -2.28 4.65 9.53
N ARG A 11 -1.56 3.63 9.08
CA ARG A 11 -0.10 3.62 9.06
C ARG A 11 0.44 2.77 7.92
N TYR A 12 1.67 3.06 7.52
CA TYR A 12 2.34 2.36 6.43
C TYR A 12 3.79 2.04 6.79
N ALA A 13 4.37 1.09 6.07
CA ALA A 13 5.79 0.77 6.15
C ALA A 13 6.34 0.33 4.79
N LEU A 14 7.65 0.47 4.62
CA LEU A 14 8.40 -0.10 3.50
C LEU A 14 9.38 -1.12 4.07
N SER A 15 9.37 -2.36 3.57
CA SER A 15 10.28 -3.40 4.07
C SER A 15 10.75 -4.36 3.00
N ALA A 16 12.02 -4.77 3.08
CA ALA A 16 12.53 -5.92 2.33
C ALA A 16 12.24 -7.26 3.03
N ASP A 17 11.91 -7.23 4.32
CA ASP A 17 11.60 -8.39 5.16
C ASP A 17 10.31 -8.15 5.96
N SER A 18 9.19 -8.14 5.24
CA SER A 18 7.84 -7.89 5.79
C SER A 18 7.41 -8.86 6.90
N PRO A 19 7.72 -10.18 6.83
CA PRO A 19 7.39 -11.10 7.92
C PRO A 19 7.98 -10.69 9.28
N SER A 20 9.17 -10.11 9.29
CA SER A 20 9.90 -9.68 10.49
C SER A 20 9.59 -8.25 10.94
N LEU A 21 8.67 -7.54 10.26
CA LEU A 21 8.41 -6.14 10.55
C LEU A 21 7.81 -5.94 11.96
N SER A 22 8.40 -5.00 12.70
CA SER A 22 7.97 -4.57 14.03
C SER A 22 7.14 -3.28 13.97
N ALA A 23 6.36 -3.02 15.03
CA ALA A 23 5.38 -1.93 15.04
C ALA A 23 5.99 -0.52 14.97
N ASP A 24 7.21 -0.35 15.46
CA ASP A 24 7.99 0.89 15.47
C ASP A 24 8.54 1.30 14.09
N GLN A 25 8.54 0.36 13.13
CA GLN A 25 8.95 0.63 11.75
C GLN A 25 7.81 1.21 10.90
N PHE A 26 6.60 1.30 11.45
CA PHE A 26 5.46 1.92 10.77
C PHE A 26 5.47 3.44 10.97
N ALA A 27 5.25 4.17 9.88
CA ALA A 27 4.96 5.59 9.90
C ALA A 27 3.44 5.82 9.88
N ALA A 28 2.98 6.81 10.64
CA ALA A 28 1.56 7.18 10.65
C ALA A 28 1.14 7.87 9.35
N LEU A 29 -0.06 7.55 8.88
CA LEU A 29 -0.78 8.29 7.86
C LEU A 29 -1.63 9.36 8.57
N PRO A 30 -1.82 10.54 7.98
CA PRO A 30 -2.68 11.56 8.57
C PRO A 30 -4.10 11.03 8.83
N GLU A 31 -4.65 11.32 10.02
CA GLU A 31 -5.97 10.81 10.44
C GLU A 31 -7.11 11.20 9.51
N ALA A 32 -6.97 12.32 8.80
CA ALA A 32 -7.98 12.81 7.86
C ALA A 32 -7.96 12.10 6.49
N LEU A 33 -7.09 11.11 6.28
CA LEU A 33 -7.08 10.33 5.04
C LEU A 33 -7.94 9.08 5.21
N ASP A 34 -8.86 8.88 4.26
CA ASP A 34 -9.52 7.61 4.03
C ASP A 34 -8.71 6.84 2.98
N ILE A 35 -8.28 5.64 3.34
CA ILE A 35 -7.36 4.83 2.52
C ILE A 35 -7.99 3.46 2.29
N THR A 36 -8.20 3.15 1.02
CA THR A 36 -8.67 1.83 0.57
C THR A 36 -7.59 1.20 -0.30
N VAL A 37 -7.34 -0.09 -0.09
CA VAL A 37 -6.32 -0.83 -0.84
C VAL A 37 -6.93 -2.11 -1.41
N VAL A 38 -6.75 -2.31 -2.71
CA VAL A 38 -6.98 -3.61 -3.38
C VAL A 38 -5.62 -4.25 -3.61
N TYR A 39 -5.44 -5.45 -3.09
CA TYR A 39 -4.14 -6.14 -3.10
C TYR A 39 -4.31 -7.65 -3.25
N ALA A 40 -3.24 -8.31 -3.72
CA ALA A 40 -3.16 -9.77 -3.73
C ALA A 40 -3.01 -10.30 -2.30
N ALA A 41 -3.98 -11.09 -1.84
CA ALA A 41 -4.00 -11.59 -0.47
C ALA A 41 -2.78 -12.48 -0.15
N GLU A 42 -2.24 -13.19 -1.13
CA GLU A 42 -1.12 -14.12 -0.98
C GLU A 42 0.21 -13.43 -0.62
N VAL A 43 0.36 -12.14 -0.93
CA VAL A 43 1.57 -11.37 -0.58
C VAL A 43 1.45 -10.67 0.77
N SER A 44 0.27 -10.70 1.39
CA SER A 44 0.06 -10.16 2.72
C SER A 44 0.88 -10.92 3.76
N PRO A 45 1.73 -10.24 4.57
CA PRO A 45 2.52 -10.93 5.58
C PRO A 45 1.69 -11.38 6.79
N LYS A 46 0.53 -10.73 7.04
CA LYS A 46 -0.36 -10.99 8.18
C LYS A 46 -1.80 -10.58 7.82
N PRO A 47 -2.84 -11.28 8.31
CA PRO A 47 -4.22 -10.88 8.08
C PRO A 47 -4.49 -9.41 8.43
N GLY A 48 -5.19 -8.70 7.55
CA GLY A 48 -5.50 -7.27 7.72
C GLY A 48 -4.37 -6.31 7.38
N LEU A 49 -3.20 -6.79 6.95
CA LEU A 49 -2.09 -5.95 6.50
C LEU A 49 -1.97 -6.04 4.98
N ALA A 50 -2.43 -5.00 4.29
CA ALA A 50 -2.30 -4.92 2.84
C ALA A 50 -0.83 -4.85 2.44
N ALA A 51 -0.48 -5.52 1.34
CA ALA A 51 0.89 -5.55 0.83
C ALA A 51 0.91 -5.39 -0.70
N ILE A 52 1.78 -4.50 -1.18
CA ILE A 52 2.17 -4.41 -2.58
C ILE A 52 3.64 -4.76 -2.66
N ARG A 53 3.98 -5.90 -3.27
CA ARG A 53 5.37 -6.35 -3.41
C ARG A 53 5.95 -5.91 -4.74
N PHE A 54 7.04 -5.16 -4.69
CA PHE A 54 7.89 -4.83 -5.84
C PHE A 54 9.06 -5.81 -5.91
N TYR A 55 9.15 -6.54 -7.01
CA TYR A 55 10.18 -7.54 -7.24
C TYR A 55 11.44 -6.90 -7.82
N PRO A 56 12.66 -7.37 -7.47
CA PRO A 56 13.90 -6.84 -8.03
C PRO A 56 14.00 -6.87 -9.55
N ALA A 57 13.22 -7.74 -10.21
CA ALA A 57 13.17 -7.87 -11.67
C ALA A 57 12.29 -6.81 -12.37
N GLY A 58 11.66 -5.91 -11.63
CA GLY A 58 10.85 -4.79 -12.16
C GLY A 58 9.35 -4.94 -11.90
N GLY A 59 8.79 -6.14 -12.04
CA GLY A 59 7.36 -6.37 -11.82
C GLY A 59 6.89 -6.17 -10.38
N SER A 60 5.58 -6.27 -10.16
CA SER A 60 4.97 -6.16 -8.84
C SER A 60 3.86 -7.18 -8.60
N SER A 61 3.34 -7.26 -7.37
CA SER A 61 2.11 -8.02 -7.09
C SER A 61 0.85 -7.36 -7.69
N GLY A 62 0.97 -6.14 -8.22
CA GLY A 62 -0.13 -5.29 -8.62
C GLY A 62 -0.99 -4.81 -7.46
N GLY A 63 -1.88 -3.87 -7.74
CA GLY A 63 -2.91 -3.41 -6.82
C GLY A 63 -3.37 -1.99 -7.08
N GLU A 64 -4.30 -1.53 -6.25
CA GLU A 64 -4.87 -0.20 -6.33
C GLU A 64 -4.89 0.42 -4.94
N ILE A 65 -4.64 1.73 -4.86
CA ILE A 65 -4.71 2.50 -3.60
C ILE A 65 -5.52 3.75 -3.86
N SER A 66 -6.66 3.88 -3.20
CA SER A 66 -7.45 5.11 -3.17
C SER A 66 -7.13 5.87 -1.89
N VAL A 67 -6.76 7.14 -2.02
CA VAL A 67 -6.49 8.06 -0.90
C VAL A 67 -7.42 9.26 -1.03
N ALA A 68 -8.39 9.38 -0.13
CA ALA A 68 -9.37 10.44 -0.14
C ALA A 68 -9.31 11.30 1.13
N ARG A 69 -9.67 12.59 1.01
CA ARG A 69 -9.95 13.48 2.14
C ARG A 69 -11.46 13.68 2.29
N PRO A 70 -11.94 14.07 3.48
CA PRO A 70 -13.34 14.44 3.70
C PRO A 70 -13.86 15.52 2.75
N SER A 71 -12.98 16.37 2.20
CA SER A 71 -13.34 17.38 1.20
C SER A 71 -13.67 16.82 -0.18
N GLY A 72 -13.51 15.50 -0.40
CA GLY A 72 -13.67 14.85 -1.71
C GLY A 72 -12.42 14.87 -2.59
N ALA A 73 -11.41 15.68 -2.25
CA ALA A 73 -10.15 15.71 -2.97
C ALA A 73 -9.29 14.49 -2.61
N GLY A 74 -8.69 13.86 -3.60
CA GLY A 74 -7.80 12.73 -3.37
C GLY A 74 -7.18 12.21 -4.66
N VAL A 75 -6.61 11.02 -4.57
CA VAL A 75 -5.93 10.37 -5.69
C VAL A 75 -6.22 8.87 -5.70
N HIS A 76 -6.25 8.31 -6.90
CA HIS A 76 -6.24 6.87 -7.15
C HIS A 76 -4.88 6.49 -7.72
N LEU A 77 -4.24 5.51 -7.09
CA LEU A 77 -2.99 4.93 -7.55
C LEU A 77 -3.27 3.56 -8.13
N THR A 78 -2.77 3.30 -9.33
CA THR A 78 -2.79 1.97 -9.94
C THR A 78 -1.35 1.47 -10.05
N ILE A 79 -1.10 0.25 -9.60
CA ILE A 79 0.20 -0.39 -9.65
C ILE A 79 0.12 -1.56 -10.63
N ASP A 80 0.87 -1.47 -11.72
CA ASP A 80 0.92 -2.52 -12.74
C ASP A 80 1.71 -3.73 -12.25
N TRP A 81 1.21 -4.93 -12.55
CA TRP A 81 1.80 -6.19 -12.10
C TRP A 81 3.01 -6.60 -12.94
N LEU A 82 3.06 -6.21 -14.22
CA LEU A 82 4.08 -6.66 -15.16
C LEU A 82 5.36 -5.81 -15.04
N LEU A 83 5.21 -4.49 -15.06
CA LEU A 83 6.31 -3.53 -15.09
C LEU A 83 6.54 -2.83 -13.74
N GLY A 84 5.61 -2.98 -12.80
CA GLY A 84 5.70 -2.30 -11.50
C GLY A 84 5.47 -0.78 -11.60
N ASP A 85 4.98 -0.29 -12.73
CA ASP A 85 4.67 1.12 -12.93
C ASP A 85 3.58 1.56 -11.96
N VAL A 86 3.73 2.76 -11.42
CA VAL A 86 2.75 3.39 -10.53
C VAL A 86 2.19 4.61 -11.25
N THR A 87 0.90 4.56 -11.57
CA THR A 87 0.17 5.71 -12.11
C THR A 87 -0.66 6.36 -11.01
N GLN A 88 -0.90 7.67 -11.17
CA GLN A 88 -1.69 8.44 -10.23
C GLN A 88 -2.69 9.31 -10.99
N GLU A 89 -3.95 9.24 -10.59
CA GLU A 89 -5.04 10.05 -11.12
C GLU A 89 -5.74 10.79 -9.98
N ALA A 90 -6.21 12.02 -10.23
CA ALA A 90 -6.97 12.78 -9.24
C ALA A 90 -8.46 12.40 -9.27
N PHE A 91 -9.12 12.48 -8.12
CA PHE A 91 -10.59 12.44 -8.03
C PHE A 91 -11.21 13.79 -8.39
#